data_AF-A0A3R9WWX2-F1
#
_entry.id   AF-A0A3R9WWX2-F1
#
_cell.length_a   1.000
_cell.length_b   1.000
_cell.length_c   1.000
_cell.angle_alpha   90.00
_cell.angle_beta   90.00
_cell.angle_gamma   90.00
#
_symmetry.space_group_name_H-M   'P 1'
#
loop_
_entity.id
_entity.type
_entity.pdbx_description
1 polymer ?
#
loop_
_entity_poly.entity_id
_entity_poly.type
_entity_poly.pdbx_seq_one_letter_code
_entity_poly.pdbx_strand_id
1 'polypeptide(L)'
;MDIKLPKKSSKLFQSTSNYLEFSHYGWGDIDSQFYGYIKGYKESADTLVEFALNSQRISVLDTYIFPVLFLYRQFIELSIKSLYLEYSDIPMEDKIQTIKSAGHNLMRMWNGLKPTLVDASFSEDEKGLINAVESYILQYHSFDKSSFKFRYPIDKESNPLLKDEERIDIANLKERMTELDNFFGGADGKLGHLQENKYEQEEYLREIEAEMKAEYEAEMRAEFESEMRDAMD
;
A
#
# COMPACT_ATOMS: atom_id res chain seq x y z
N MET A 1 -4.21 1.77 -46.47
CA MET A 1 -4.36 1.71 -45.00
C MET A 1 -5.75 2.26 -44.70
N ASP A 2 -6.61 1.48 -44.06
CA ASP A 2 -7.97 1.92 -43.76
C ASP A 2 -7.95 2.70 -42.44
N ILE A 3 -8.04 4.04 -42.51
CA ILE A 3 -7.91 4.91 -41.34
C ILE A 3 -9.25 4.89 -40.59
N LYS A 4 -9.26 4.30 -39.40
CA LYS A 4 -10.43 4.29 -38.52
C LYS A 4 -10.55 5.63 -37.80
N LEU A 5 -11.61 6.39 -38.11
CA LEU A 5 -11.96 7.63 -37.41
C LEU A 5 -13.09 7.41 -36.40
N PRO A 6 -13.15 8.19 -35.30
CA PRO A 6 -14.25 8.15 -34.35
C PRO A 6 -15.60 8.40 -35.02
N LYS A 7 -16.63 7.65 -34.62
CA LYS A 7 -18.01 7.81 -35.13
C LYS A 7 -18.91 8.34 -34.02
N LYS A 8 -19.86 9.20 -34.37
CA LYS A 8 -20.79 9.84 -33.42
C LYS A 8 -21.60 8.83 -32.58
N SER A 9 -21.88 7.65 -33.10
CA SER A 9 -22.63 6.59 -32.39
C SER A 9 -21.75 5.61 -31.61
N SER A 10 -20.42 5.70 -31.71
CA SER A 10 -19.51 4.81 -30.98
C SER A 10 -19.49 5.14 -29.49
N LYS A 11 -19.52 4.10 -28.66
CA LYS A 11 -19.33 4.21 -27.21
C LYS A 11 -17.92 3.74 -26.85
N LEU A 12 -17.21 4.51 -26.01
CA LEU A 12 -15.86 4.17 -25.53
C LEU A 12 -15.92 3.10 -24.44
N PHE A 13 -16.77 3.31 -23.44
CA PHE A 13 -16.99 2.37 -22.34
C PHE A 13 -18.26 1.58 -22.60
N GLN A 14 -18.11 0.27 -22.84
CA GLN A 14 -19.20 -0.67 -23.03
C GLN A 14 -18.87 -1.98 -22.32
N SER A 15 -19.87 -2.62 -21.72
CA SER A 15 -19.73 -3.96 -21.18
C SER A 15 -19.91 -4.99 -22.29
N THR A 16 -19.23 -6.13 -22.15
CA THR A 16 -19.40 -7.31 -23.00
C THR A 16 -19.63 -8.53 -22.11
N SER A 17 -20.34 -9.52 -22.63
CA SER A 17 -20.48 -10.84 -22.00
C SER A 17 -19.36 -11.81 -22.37
N ASN A 18 -18.46 -11.40 -23.29
CA ASN A 18 -17.32 -12.21 -23.71
C ASN A 18 -16.27 -12.23 -22.59
N TYR A 19 -16.10 -13.40 -21.98
CA TYR A 19 -15.31 -13.57 -20.76
C TYR A 19 -13.86 -13.05 -20.85
N LEU A 20 -13.20 -13.21 -22.00
CA LEU A 20 -11.81 -12.77 -22.20
C LEU A 20 -11.69 -11.33 -22.73
N GLU A 21 -12.79 -10.59 -22.80
CA GLU A 21 -12.84 -9.23 -23.37
C GLU A 21 -13.34 -8.17 -22.37
N PHE A 22 -13.79 -8.56 -21.18
CA PHE A 22 -14.08 -7.62 -20.10
C PHE A 22 -13.04 -7.71 -18.99
N SER A 23 -12.84 -6.59 -18.31
CA SER A 23 -12.11 -6.50 -17.04
C SER A 23 -13.05 -5.97 -15.97
N HIS A 24 -12.96 -6.50 -14.76
CA HIS A 24 -13.72 -5.99 -13.63
C HIS A 24 -13.05 -4.72 -13.07
N TYR A 25 -13.53 -3.54 -13.50
CA TYR A 25 -13.08 -2.26 -12.96
C TYR A 25 -13.91 -1.90 -11.71
N GLY A 26 -13.25 -1.90 -10.54
CA GLY A 26 -13.89 -1.60 -9.25
C GLY A 26 -14.57 -2.80 -8.57
N TRP A 27 -14.16 -4.03 -8.88
CA TRP A 27 -14.62 -5.22 -8.16
C TRP A 27 -13.80 -5.44 -6.88
N GLY A 28 -14.44 -6.05 -5.87
CA GLY A 28 -13.86 -6.30 -4.56
C GLY A 28 -14.05 -5.15 -3.58
N ASP A 29 -13.63 -5.39 -2.35
CA ASP A 29 -13.50 -4.38 -1.31
C ASP A 29 -12.27 -3.48 -1.54
N ILE A 30 -12.01 -2.58 -0.59
CA ILE A 30 -10.93 -1.62 -0.69
C ILE A 30 -9.56 -2.31 -0.76
N ASP A 31 -9.37 -3.42 -0.05
CA ASP A 31 -8.10 -4.15 0.02
C ASP A 31 -7.83 -4.87 -1.30
N SER A 32 -8.85 -5.55 -1.84
CA SER A 32 -8.80 -6.16 -3.17
C SER A 32 -8.48 -5.12 -4.26
N GLN A 33 -9.02 -3.91 -4.12
CA GLN A 33 -8.73 -2.82 -5.05
C GLN A 33 -7.29 -2.32 -4.89
N PHE A 34 -6.80 -2.06 -3.67
CA PHE A 34 -5.41 -1.67 -3.42
C PHE A 34 -4.44 -2.70 -4.02
N TYR A 35 -4.66 -3.99 -3.76
CA TYR A 35 -3.88 -5.08 -4.33
C TYR A 35 -3.85 -5.01 -5.86
N GLY A 36 -5.01 -4.86 -6.49
CA GLY A 36 -5.13 -4.75 -7.95
C GLY A 36 -4.36 -3.57 -8.52
N TYR A 37 -4.42 -2.39 -7.89
CA TYR A 37 -3.66 -1.22 -8.31
C TYR A 37 -2.14 -1.41 -8.11
N ILE A 38 -1.71 -1.83 -6.91
CA ILE A 38 -0.29 -2.03 -6.58
C ILE A 38 0.35 -3.01 -7.56
N LYS A 39 -0.25 -4.19 -7.70
CA LYS A 39 0.22 -5.25 -8.59
C LYS A 39 0.18 -4.80 -10.05
N GLY A 40 -0.94 -4.22 -10.49
CA GLY A 40 -1.12 -3.77 -11.86
C GLY A 40 -0.08 -2.74 -12.27
N TYR A 41 0.24 -1.76 -11.40
CA TYR A 41 1.28 -0.77 -11.67
C TYR A 41 2.68 -1.38 -11.73
N LYS A 42 3.03 -2.22 -10.75
CA LYS A 42 4.35 -2.87 -10.70
C LYS A 42 4.58 -3.79 -11.90
N GLU A 43 3.66 -4.71 -12.17
CA GLU A 43 3.78 -5.67 -13.27
C GLU A 43 3.77 -4.99 -14.64
N SER A 44 2.97 -3.93 -14.79
CA SER A 44 3.00 -3.11 -16.02
C SER A 44 4.35 -2.46 -16.22
N ALA A 45 4.94 -1.88 -15.17
CA ALA A 45 6.27 -1.26 -15.25
C ALA A 45 7.34 -2.29 -15.62
N ASP A 46 7.35 -3.46 -14.95
CA ASP A 46 8.27 -4.56 -15.25
C ASP A 46 8.17 -5.02 -16.70
N THR A 47 6.93 -5.20 -17.20
CA THR A 47 6.66 -5.60 -18.58
C THR A 47 7.22 -4.57 -19.57
N LEU A 48 7.05 -3.28 -19.29
CA LEU A 48 7.57 -2.21 -20.13
C LEU A 48 9.10 -2.14 -20.11
N VAL A 49 9.73 -2.37 -18.95
CA VAL A 49 11.19 -2.45 -18.84
C VAL A 49 11.73 -3.61 -19.68
N GLU A 50 11.15 -4.81 -19.53
CA GLU A 50 11.55 -5.99 -20.30
C GLU A 50 11.39 -5.77 -21.80
N PHE A 51 10.23 -5.24 -22.21
CA PHE A 51 9.97 -4.90 -23.60
C PHE A 51 11.01 -3.91 -24.15
N ALA A 52 11.31 -2.85 -23.39
CA ALA A 52 12.24 -1.81 -23.83
C ALA A 52 13.68 -2.35 -23.96
N LEU A 53 14.15 -3.12 -22.97
CA LEU A 53 15.47 -3.77 -23.00
C LEU A 53 15.58 -4.78 -24.16
N ASN A 54 14.58 -5.63 -24.33
CA ASN A 54 14.57 -6.65 -25.39
C ASN A 54 14.46 -6.05 -26.80
N SER A 55 13.95 -4.81 -26.92
CA SER A 55 13.85 -4.14 -28.21
C SER A 55 15.21 -3.81 -28.84
N GLN A 56 16.28 -3.70 -28.03
CA GLN A 56 17.62 -3.28 -28.45
C GLN A 56 17.62 -1.95 -29.24
N ARG A 57 16.67 -1.05 -28.93
CA ARG A 57 16.50 0.25 -29.58
C ARG A 57 16.51 1.36 -28.55
N ILE A 58 17.47 2.28 -28.67
CA ILE A 58 17.59 3.45 -27.78
C ILE A 58 16.32 4.29 -27.78
N SER A 59 15.70 4.51 -28.96
CA SER A 59 14.45 5.26 -29.05
C SER A 59 13.29 4.64 -28.26
N VAL A 60 13.28 3.33 -28.06
CA VAL A 60 12.27 2.66 -27.21
C VAL A 60 12.60 2.88 -25.74
N LEU A 61 13.87 2.76 -25.34
CA LEU A 61 14.30 3.07 -23.96
C LEU A 61 13.92 4.51 -23.58
N ASP A 62 14.27 5.47 -24.43
CA ASP A 62 14.03 6.90 -24.22
C ASP A 62 12.53 7.26 -24.21
N THR A 63 11.69 6.45 -24.85
CA THR A 63 10.23 6.68 -24.88
C THR A 63 9.54 6.06 -23.67
N TYR A 64 9.91 4.83 -23.31
CA TYR A 64 9.21 4.06 -22.28
C TYR A 64 9.69 4.35 -20.85
N ILE A 65 10.82 5.05 -20.68
CA ILE A 65 11.29 5.46 -19.35
C ILE A 65 10.24 6.29 -18.58
N PHE A 66 9.53 7.21 -19.23
CA PHE A 66 8.54 8.08 -18.58
C PHE A 66 7.37 7.30 -17.96
N PRO A 67 6.63 6.44 -18.69
CA PRO A 67 5.60 5.62 -18.08
C PRO A 67 6.16 4.64 -17.05
N VAL A 68 7.35 4.03 -17.26
CA VAL A 68 7.97 3.13 -16.28
C VAL A 68 8.16 3.83 -14.93
N LEU A 69 8.76 5.02 -14.93
CA LEU A 69 8.98 5.80 -13.70
C LEU A 69 7.67 6.20 -13.02
N PHE A 70 6.66 6.60 -13.81
CA PHE A 70 5.35 6.93 -13.28
C PHE A 70 4.68 5.71 -12.60
N LEU A 71 4.70 4.55 -13.26
CA LEU A 71 4.06 3.32 -12.78
C LEU A 71 4.73 2.81 -11.50
N TYR A 72 6.07 2.71 -11.47
CA TYR A 72 6.79 2.34 -10.25
C TYR A 72 6.56 3.31 -9.10
N ARG A 73 6.43 4.61 -9.39
CA ARG A 73 6.06 5.58 -8.37
C ARG A 73 4.66 5.33 -7.79
N GLN A 74 3.67 4.98 -8.61
CA GLN A 74 2.32 4.64 -8.12
C GLN A 74 2.35 3.37 -7.27
N PHE A 75 3.12 2.35 -7.69
CA PHE A 75 3.38 1.16 -6.90
C PHE A 75 3.90 1.53 -5.50
N ILE A 76 4.98 2.32 -5.40
CA ILE A 76 5.55 2.73 -4.10
C ILE A 76 4.51 3.48 -3.25
N GLU A 77 3.84 4.48 -3.83
CA GLU A 77 2.88 5.32 -3.09
C GLU A 77 1.72 4.49 -2.53
N LEU A 78 1.18 3.56 -3.32
CA LEU A 78 0.05 2.74 -2.93
C LEU A 78 0.44 1.64 -1.95
N SER A 79 1.61 1.03 -2.09
CA SER A 79 2.11 0.05 -1.11
C SER A 79 2.25 0.68 0.28
N ILE A 80 2.83 1.88 0.37
CA ILE A 80 2.97 2.60 1.65
C ILE A 80 1.59 2.96 2.22
N LYS A 81 0.67 3.46 1.38
CA LYS A 81 -0.69 3.85 1.81
C LYS A 81 -1.50 2.65 2.29
N SER A 82 -1.39 1.52 1.59
CA SER A 82 -2.08 0.26 1.95
C SER A 82 -1.63 -0.21 3.32
N LEU A 83 -0.32 -0.40 3.51
CA LEU A 83 0.24 -0.83 4.80
C LEU A 83 -0.10 0.15 5.93
N TYR A 84 -0.06 1.45 5.66
CA TYR A 84 -0.39 2.46 6.67
C TYR A 84 -1.88 2.43 7.05
N LEU A 85 -2.78 2.30 6.07
CA LEU A 85 -4.22 2.20 6.31
C LEU A 85 -4.56 0.97 7.14
N GLU A 86 -3.93 -0.16 6.81
CA GLU A 86 -4.20 -1.43 7.49
C GLU A 86 -3.61 -1.42 8.90
N TYR A 87 -2.31 -1.20 9.03
CA TYR A 87 -1.57 -1.58 10.23
C TYR A 87 -1.20 -0.44 11.20
N SER A 88 -1.45 0.83 10.87
CA SER A 88 -1.21 1.88 11.87
C SER A 88 -2.22 1.79 13.02
N ASP A 89 -1.77 1.96 14.26
CA ASP A 89 -2.62 1.83 15.46
C ASP A 89 -3.48 3.07 15.77
N ILE A 90 -3.52 4.06 14.88
CA ILE A 90 -4.31 5.29 15.08
C ILE A 90 -5.74 5.15 14.54
N PRO A 91 -6.71 5.94 15.03
CA PRO A 91 -8.07 5.92 14.52
C PRO A 91 -8.17 6.15 13.00
N MET A 92 -9.12 5.48 12.35
CA MET A 92 -9.31 5.57 10.89
C MET A 92 -9.47 7.01 10.37
N GLU A 93 -10.14 7.89 11.13
CA GLU A 93 -10.28 9.30 10.76
C GLU A 93 -8.92 10.02 10.67
N ASP A 94 -8.02 9.73 11.62
CA ASP A 94 -6.66 10.28 11.64
C ASP A 94 -5.78 9.67 10.54
N LYS A 95 -5.97 8.39 10.21
CA LYS A 95 -5.30 7.76 9.05
C LYS A 95 -5.68 8.48 7.76
N ILE A 96 -6.97 8.71 7.55
CA ILE A 96 -7.50 9.42 6.37
C ILE A 96 -6.93 10.85 6.30
N GLN A 97 -6.90 11.55 7.43
CA GLN A 97 -6.36 12.91 7.49
C GLN A 97 -4.86 12.95 7.19
N THR A 98 -4.11 11.96 7.69
CA THR A 98 -2.68 11.81 7.38
C THR A 98 -2.45 11.63 5.89
N ILE A 99 -3.19 10.71 5.24
CA ILE A 99 -3.10 10.49 3.80
C ILE A 99 -3.44 11.74 2.99
N LYS A 100 -4.52 12.44 3.36
CA LYS A 100 -4.90 13.71 2.71
C LYS A 100 -3.81 14.76 2.84
N SER A 101 -3.21 14.90 4.02
CA SER A 101 -2.16 15.89 4.29
C SER A 101 -0.82 15.57 3.61
N ALA A 102 -0.51 14.27 3.45
CA ALA A 102 0.65 13.81 2.73
C ALA A 102 0.48 14.00 1.21
N GLY A 103 -0.74 13.81 0.69
CA GLY A 103 -1.05 13.90 -0.73
C GLY A 103 -0.25 12.87 -1.52
N HIS A 104 0.68 13.35 -2.36
CA HIS A 104 1.62 12.52 -3.13
C HIS A 104 3.03 12.52 -2.55
N ASN A 105 3.26 13.10 -1.37
CA ASN A 105 4.59 13.15 -0.78
C ASN A 105 4.96 11.78 -0.19
N LEU A 106 5.79 11.02 -0.92
CA LEU A 106 6.26 9.69 -0.50
C LEU A 106 6.90 9.69 0.89
N MET A 107 7.78 10.65 1.19
CA MET A 107 8.47 10.71 2.49
C MET A 107 7.51 10.99 3.65
N ARG A 108 6.49 11.83 3.44
CA ARG A 108 5.45 12.06 4.47
C ARG A 108 4.67 10.78 4.75
N MET A 109 4.28 10.05 3.69
CA MET A 109 3.60 8.77 3.87
C MET A 109 4.49 7.73 4.54
N TRP A 110 5.75 7.61 4.11
CA TRP A 110 6.71 6.70 4.70
C TRP A 110 6.95 6.99 6.18
N ASN A 111 7.10 8.26 6.56
CA ASN A 111 7.26 8.64 7.97
C ASN A 111 6.03 8.32 8.83
N GLY A 112 4.84 8.24 8.22
CA GLY A 112 3.63 7.77 8.89
C GLY A 112 3.62 6.26 9.13
N LEU A 113 4.15 5.48 8.18
CA LEU A 113 4.22 4.01 8.25
C LEU A 113 5.41 3.50 9.07
N LYS A 114 6.56 4.18 9.01
CA LYS A 114 7.83 3.74 9.59
C LYS A 114 7.73 3.34 11.07
N PRO A 115 7.03 4.09 11.96
CA PRO A 115 6.88 3.68 13.35
C PRO A 115 6.30 2.27 13.50
N THR A 116 5.21 1.96 12.79
CA THR A 116 4.59 0.61 12.78
C THR A 116 5.58 -0.49 12.37
N LEU A 117 6.40 -0.24 11.35
CA LEU A 117 7.42 -1.19 10.91
C LEU A 117 8.52 -1.39 11.95
N VAL A 118 8.96 -0.31 12.60
CA VAL A 118 10.00 -0.34 13.63
C VAL A 118 9.51 -1.04 14.89
N ASP A 119 8.27 -0.78 15.31
CA ASP A 119 7.65 -1.42 16.48
C ASP A 119 7.45 -2.93 16.25
N ALA A 120 7.22 -3.35 15.00
CA ALA A 120 7.16 -4.75 14.60
C ALA A 120 8.53 -5.42 14.41
N SER A 121 9.65 -4.72 14.58
CA SER A 121 11.01 -5.27 14.34
C SER A 121 11.62 -5.86 15.61
N PHE A 122 12.11 -7.10 15.52
CA PHE A 122 12.70 -7.87 16.62
C PHE A 122 14.23 -7.98 16.54
N SER A 123 14.85 -7.49 15.46
CA SER A 123 16.30 -7.49 15.29
C SER A 123 16.82 -6.17 14.70
N GLU A 124 18.12 -5.92 14.88
CA GLU A 124 18.79 -4.78 14.24
C GLU A 124 18.89 -4.93 12.71
N ASP A 125 18.94 -6.17 12.21
CA ASP A 125 18.95 -6.44 10.77
C ASP A 125 17.62 -6.01 10.12
N GLU A 126 16.49 -6.27 10.77
CA GLU A 126 15.16 -5.82 10.30
C GLU A 126 15.07 -4.29 10.28
N LYS A 127 15.58 -3.61 11.31
CA LYS A 127 15.67 -2.14 11.34
C LYS A 127 16.61 -1.61 10.25
N GLY A 128 17.72 -2.31 10.00
CA GLY A 128 18.63 -2.02 8.90
C GLY A 128 17.95 -2.09 7.54
N LEU A 129 17.10 -3.09 7.32
CA LEU A 129 16.29 -3.24 6.11
C LEU A 129 15.30 -2.09 5.93
N ILE A 130 14.61 -1.66 7.00
CA ILE A 130 13.72 -0.48 6.97
C ILE A 130 14.50 0.78 6.53
N ASN A 131 15.72 0.98 7.04
CA ASN A 131 16.55 2.12 6.64
C ASN A 131 17.00 2.04 5.16
N ALA A 132 17.25 0.84 4.65
CA ALA A 132 17.56 0.65 3.22
C ALA A 132 16.35 1.01 2.33
N VAL A 133 15.15 0.57 2.71
CA VAL A 133 13.90 0.91 2.02
C VAL A 133 13.62 2.41 2.06
N GLU A 134 13.81 3.05 3.22
CA GLU A 134 13.72 4.50 3.36
C GLU A 134 14.63 5.24 2.38
N SER A 135 15.88 4.77 2.22
CA SER A 135 16.83 5.33 1.27
C SER A 135 16.32 5.24 -0.17
N TYR A 136 15.71 4.12 -0.57
CA TYR A 136 15.13 3.98 -1.91
C TYR A 136 13.95 4.92 -2.13
N ILE A 137 13.06 5.03 -1.14
CA ILE A 137 11.90 5.94 -1.18
C ILE A 137 12.36 7.39 -1.26
N LEU A 138 13.39 7.77 -0.50
CA LEU A 138 13.96 9.11 -0.52
C LEU A 138 14.58 9.45 -1.87
N GLN A 139 15.29 8.52 -2.50
CA GLN A 139 15.82 8.68 -3.85
C GLN A 139 14.67 8.95 -4.84
N TYR A 140 13.64 8.11 -4.86
CA TYR A 140 12.48 8.31 -5.73
C TYR A 140 11.74 9.62 -5.47
N HIS A 141 11.57 9.98 -4.20
CA HIS A 141 10.93 11.22 -3.77
C HIS A 141 11.68 12.46 -4.25
N SER A 142 13.01 12.41 -4.23
CA SER A 142 13.87 13.51 -4.66
C SER A 142 13.78 13.74 -6.16
N PHE A 143 13.57 12.67 -6.94
CA PHE A 143 13.32 12.77 -8.38
C PHE A 143 11.92 13.32 -8.69
N ASP A 144 10.87 12.87 -8.00
CA ASP A 144 9.49 13.32 -8.25
C ASP A 144 8.65 13.49 -6.99
N LYS A 145 8.81 14.65 -6.36
CA LYS A 145 8.17 15.01 -5.09
C LYS A 145 6.63 15.03 -5.16
N SER A 146 6.07 15.44 -6.29
CA SER A 146 4.64 15.75 -6.44
C SER A 146 3.90 14.85 -7.43
N SER A 147 4.49 13.70 -7.79
CA SER A 147 3.96 12.78 -8.80
C SER A 147 3.85 13.42 -10.19
N PHE A 148 4.58 14.47 -10.52
CA PHE A 148 4.32 15.29 -11.70
C PHE A 148 5.43 15.20 -12.75
N LYS A 149 6.70 15.10 -12.33
CA LYS A 149 7.88 15.18 -13.21
C LYS A 149 7.90 14.10 -14.30
N PHE A 150 7.36 12.91 -14.02
CA PHE A 150 7.38 11.79 -14.97
C PHE A 150 6.23 11.79 -15.99
N ARG A 151 5.25 12.67 -15.82
CA ARG A 151 4.05 12.72 -16.67
C ARG A 151 4.06 13.85 -17.68
N TYR A 152 4.77 14.93 -17.37
CA TYR A 152 4.73 16.16 -18.13
C TYR A 152 6.16 16.67 -18.38
N PRO A 153 6.45 17.22 -19.56
CA PRO A 153 7.75 17.84 -19.82
C PRO A 153 7.87 19.24 -19.20
N ILE A 154 6.74 19.86 -18.82
CA ILE A 154 6.65 21.22 -18.27
C ILE A 154 5.75 21.26 -17.03
N ASP A 155 6.02 22.21 -16.13
CA ASP A 155 5.18 22.49 -14.96
C ASP A 155 3.93 23.31 -15.32
N LYS A 156 3.13 23.68 -14.31
CA LYS A 156 1.89 24.46 -14.50
C LYS A 156 2.18 25.89 -14.96
N GLU A 157 3.39 26.36 -14.73
CA GLU A 157 3.92 27.67 -15.10
C GLU A 157 4.68 27.62 -16.44
N SER A 158 4.62 26.50 -17.17
CA SER A 158 5.29 26.24 -18.45
C SER A 158 6.82 26.20 -18.41
N ASN A 159 7.43 26.03 -17.24
CA ASN A 159 8.88 25.80 -17.14
C ASN A 159 9.21 24.33 -17.40
N PRO A 160 10.32 24.02 -18.08
CA PRO A 160 10.81 22.65 -18.22
C PRO A 160 11.06 21.99 -16.86
N LEU A 161 10.51 20.78 -16.66
CA LEU A 161 10.70 20.00 -15.43
C LEU A 161 12.03 19.23 -15.40
N LEU A 162 12.51 18.83 -16.57
CA LEU A 162 13.84 18.26 -16.77
C LEU A 162 14.71 19.34 -17.39
N LYS A 163 15.69 19.85 -16.62
CA LYS A 163 16.61 20.89 -17.08
C LYS A 163 17.86 20.31 -17.75
N ASP A 164 18.29 19.15 -17.29
CA ASP A 164 19.50 18.45 -17.72
C ASP A 164 19.16 16.99 -18.11
N GLU A 165 20.02 16.38 -18.93
CA GLU A 165 19.92 14.95 -19.26
C GLU A 165 20.26 14.10 -18.02
N GLU A 166 19.34 13.24 -17.62
CA GLU A 166 19.55 12.23 -16.58
C GLU A 166 19.51 10.84 -17.23
N ARG A 167 20.54 10.01 -16.99
CA ARG A 167 20.60 8.63 -17.49
C ARG A 167 20.23 7.66 -16.38
N ILE A 168 19.19 6.86 -16.61
CA ILE A 168 18.68 5.90 -15.64
C ILE A 168 18.96 4.48 -16.16
N ASP A 169 19.66 3.69 -15.34
CA ASP A 169 19.77 2.26 -15.56
C ASP A 169 18.44 1.58 -15.20
N ILE A 170 17.62 1.32 -16.22
CA ILE A 170 16.29 0.74 -16.03
C ILE A 170 16.33 -0.73 -15.61
N ALA A 171 17.43 -1.44 -15.86
CA ALA A 171 17.60 -2.82 -15.40
C ALA A 171 17.84 -2.82 -13.89
N ASN A 172 18.79 -2.00 -13.42
CA ASN A 172 19.00 -1.79 -12.00
C ASN A 172 17.71 -1.29 -11.32
N LEU A 173 17.02 -0.31 -11.91
CA LEU A 173 15.78 0.22 -11.34
C LEU A 173 14.75 -0.90 -11.09
N LYS A 174 14.52 -1.77 -12.07
CA LYS A 174 13.59 -2.91 -11.93
C LYS A 174 13.98 -3.84 -10.80
N GLU A 175 15.27 -4.17 -10.66
CA GLU A 175 15.73 -5.02 -9.57
C GLU A 175 15.48 -4.38 -8.20
N ARG A 176 15.78 -3.07 -8.05
CA ARG A 176 15.50 -2.35 -6.80
C ARG A 176 14.00 -2.26 -6.50
N MET A 177 13.15 -2.19 -7.53
CA MET A 177 11.69 -2.26 -7.35
C MET A 177 11.21 -3.66 -6.94
N THR A 178 11.90 -4.72 -7.39
CA THR A 178 11.65 -6.09 -6.92
C THR A 178 12.01 -6.24 -5.44
N GLU A 179 13.11 -5.63 -5.00
CA GLU A 179 13.48 -5.59 -3.58
C GLU A 179 12.41 -4.89 -2.74
N LEU A 180 11.87 -3.76 -3.20
CA LEU A 180 10.77 -3.06 -2.52
C LEU A 180 9.49 -3.89 -2.47
N ASP A 181 9.14 -4.57 -3.56
CA ASP A 181 7.96 -5.44 -3.64
C ASP A 181 8.03 -6.58 -2.63
N ASN A 182 9.19 -7.25 -2.58
CA ASN A 182 9.46 -8.29 -1.59
C ASN A 182 9.39 -7.76 -0.15
N PHE A 183 9.93 -6.57 0.10
CA PHE A 183 9.86 -5.94 1.42
C PHE A 183 8.42 -5.63 1.83
N PHE A 184 7.64 -4.98 0.96
CA PHE A 184 6.26 -4.62 1.28
C PHE A 184 5.38 -5.85 1.49
N GLY A 185 5.52 -6.88 0.64
CA GLY A 185 4.79 -8.15 0.83
C GLY A 185 5.21 -8.90 2.11
N GLY A 186 6.51 -8.86 2.45
CA GLY A 186 7.00 -9.41 3.72
C GLY A 186 6.49 -8.64 4.95
N ALA A 187 6.45 -7.31 4.86
CA ALA A 187 5.92 -6.45 5.92
C ALA A 187 4.41 -6.69 6.12
N ASP A 188 3.64 -6.79 5.03
CA ASP A 188 2.21 -7.11 5.03
C ASP A 188 1.94 -8.42 5.77
N GLY A 189 2.58 -9.51 5.35
CA GLY A 189 2.41 -10.82 5.98
C GLY A 189 2.83 -10.85 7.46
N LYS A 190 3.92 -10.15 7.81
CA LYS A 190 4.39 -10.08 9.21
C LYS A 190 3.43 -9.28 10.08
N LEU A 191 3.00 -8.09 9.63
CA LEU A 191 2.11 -7.22 10.39
C LEU A 191 0.73 -7.87 10.55
N GLY A 192 0.19 -8.49 9.50
CA GLY A 192 -1.04 -9.27 9.56
C GLY A 192 -0.98 -10.36 10.63
N HIS A 193 0.09 -11.16 10.64
CA HIS A 193 0.26 -12.20 11.66
C HIS A 193 0.37 -11.64 13.09
N LEU A 194 1.06 -10.50 13.28
CA LEU A 194 1.15 -9.86 14.60
C LEU A 194 -0.22 -9.32 15.06
N GLN A 195 -1.02 -8.77 14.15
CA GLN A 195 -2.35 -8.26 14.44
C GLN A 195 -3.33 -9.39 14.79
N GLU A 196 -3.30 -10.51 14.06
CA GLU A 196 -4.08 -11.72 14.36
C GLU A 196 -3.75 -12.25 15.76
N ASN A 197 -2.45 -12.43 16.08
CA ASN A 197 -2.02 -12.90 17.40
C ASN A 197 -2.48 -11.96 18.53
N LYS A 198 -2.42 -10.64 18.30
CA LYS A 198 -2.88 -9.64 19.29
C LYS A 198 -4.39 -9.75 19.51
N TYR A 199 -5.16 -9.91 18.43
CA TYR A 199 -6.61 -10.10 18.50
C TYR A 199 -6.98 -11.36 19.29
N GLU A 200 -6.33 -12.50 18.99
CA GLU A 200 -6.55 -13.76 19.70
C GLU A 200 -6.22 -13.64 21.20
N GLN A 201 -5.13 -12.96 21.55
CA GLN A 201 -4.75 -12.71 22.95
C GLN A 201 -5.76 -11.82 23.67
N GLU A 202 -6.24 -10.76 23.02
CA GLU A 202 -7.28 -9.88 23.59
C GLU A 202 -8.61 -10.60 23.77
N GLU A 203 -9.00 -11.46 22.84
CA GLU A 203 -10.21 -12.28 22.94
C GLU A 203 -10.13 -13.25 24.12
N TYR A 204 -9.02 -13.99 24.24
CA TYR A 204 -8.77 -14.89 25.35
C TYR A 204 -8.79 -14.17 26.72
N LEU A 205 -8.18 -12.98 26.80
CA LEU A 205 -8.21 -12.18 28.03
C LEU A 205 -9.63 -11.73 28.39
N ARG A 206 -10.45 -11.33 27.40
CA ARG A 206 -11.85 -10.95 27.63
C ARG A 206 -12.70 -12.13 28.12
N GLU A 207 -12.44 -13.33 27.61
CA GLU A 207 -13.11 -14.55 28.08
C GLU A 207 -12.79 -14.82 29.55
N ILE A 208 -11.51 -14.77 29.94
CA ILE A 208 -11.08 -14.92 31.35
C ILE A 208 -11.73 -13.85 32.23
N GLU A 209 -11.70 -12.58 31.83
CA GLU A 209 -12.29 -11.49 32.60
C GLU A 209 -13.81 -11.66 32.78
N ALA A 210 -14.50 -12.15 31.75
CA ALA A 210 -15.93 -12.43 31.80
C ALA A 210 -16.25 -13.62 32.72
N GLU A 211 -15.47 -14.70 32.66
CA GLU A 211 -15.59 -15.86 33.55
C GLU A 211 -15.36 -15.47 35.01
N MET A 212 -14.25 -14.79 35.30
CA MET A 212 -13.93 -14.31 36.66
C MET A 212 -15.02 -13.40 37.22
N LYS A 213 -15.56 -12.50 36.40
CA LYS A 213 -16.65 -11.61 36.80
C LYS A 213 -17.92 -12.40 37.10
N ALA A 214 -18.26 -13.39 36.27
CA ALA A 214 -19.44 -14.23 36.46
C ALA A 214 -19.33 -15.10 37.73
N GLU A 215 -18.15 -15.68 38.00
CA GLU A 215 -17.89 -16.44 39.23
C GLU A 215 -18.04 -15.56 40.47
N TYR A 216 -17.42 -14.38 40.48
CA TYR A 216 -17.53 -13.43 41.60
C TYR A 216 -18.98 -12.98 41.84
N GLU A 217 -19.73 -12.65 40.77
CA GLU A 217 -21.15 -12.28 40.89
C GLU A 217 -22.01 -13.45 41.41
N ALA A 218 -21.70 -14.69 41.03
CA ALA A 218 -22.38 -15.89 41.51
C ALA A 218 -22.08 -16.17 43.00
N GLU A 219 -20.83 -16.02 43.43
CA GLU A 219 -20.41 -16.17 44.84
C GLU A 219 -21.12 -15.12 45.73
N MET A 220 -21.05 -13.84 45.35
CA MET A 220 -21.72 -12.75 46.08
C MET A 220 -23.23 -12.96 46.19
N ARG A 221 -23.86 -13.47 45.12
CA ARG A 221 -25.29 -13.78 45.14
C ARG A 221 -25.61 -14.96 46.07
N ALA A 222 -24.79 -16.00 46.04
CA ALA A 222 -24.97 -17.17 46.90
C ALA A 222 -24.80 -16.82 48.39
N GLU A 223 -23.81 -15.98 48.73
CA GLU A 223 -23.63 -15.47 50.10
C GLU A 223 -24.84 -14.67 50.56
N PHE A 224 -25.31 -13.71 49.75
CA PHE A 224 -26.49 -12.90 50.08
C PHE A 224 -27.76 -13.76 50.26
N GLU A 225 -27.98 -14.75 49.37
CA GLU A 225 -29.11 -15.67 49.49
C GLU A 225 -29.00 -16.54 50.77
N SER A 226 -27.80 -16.93 51.18
CA SER A 226 -27.56 -17.66 52.44
C SER A 226 -27.85 -16.80 53.67
N GLU A 227 -27.32 -15.57 53.74
CA GLU A 227 -27.56 -14.66 54.87
C GLU A 227 -29.05 -14.32 55.03
N MET A 228 -29.75 -14.09 53.91
CA MET A 228 -31.19 -13.85 53.91
C MET A 228 -31.99 -15.05 54.44
N ARG A 229 -31.54 -16.27 54.15
CA ARG A 229 -32.17 -17.49 54.66
C ARG A 229 -31.97 -17.65 56.17
N ASP A 230 -30.73 -17.43 56.64
CA ASP A 230 -30.39 -17.52 58.06
C ASP A 230 -31.08 -16.44 58.89
N ALA A 231 -31.43 -15.29 58.30
CA ALA A 231 -32.20 -14.23 58.98
C ALA A 231 -33.72 -14.51 59.08
N MET A 232 -34.23 -15.52 58.36
CA MET A 232 -35.66 -15.87 58.33
C MET A 232 -36.01 -17.12 59.15
N ASP A 233 -35.01 -17.89 59.60
CA ASP A 233 -35.13 -19.03 60.52
C ASP A 233 -34.94 -18.61 61.99
#